data_AF-A0A2W4PVP2-F1
#
_entry.id   AF-A0A2W4PVP2-F1
#
_cell.length_a   1.000
_cell.length_b   1.000
_cell.length_c   1.000
_cell.angle_alpha   90.00
_cell.angle_beta   90.00
_cell.angle_gamma   90.00
#
_symmetry.space_group_name_H-M   'P 1'
#
loop_
_entity.id
_entity.type
_entity.pdbx_description
1 polymer ?
#
loop_
_entity_poly.entity_id
_entity_poly.type
_entity_poly.pdbx_seq_one_letter_code
_entity_poly.pdbx_strand_id
1 'polypeptide(L)' 'AKCVRCWHRVPDVGSHAEHPELCGRCIGNISGQPEVRRHV' A
#
# COMPACT_ATOMS: atom_id res chain seq x y z
N ALA A 1 -5.98 -4.52 -8.75
CA ALA A 1 -4.89 -4.10 -9.65
C ALA A 1 -3.52 -4.47 -9.06
N LYS A 2 -2.39 -4.26 -9.75
CA LYS A 2 -1.03 -4.49 -9.22
C LYS A 2 -0.49 -3.18 -8.63
N CYS A 3 0.02 -3.20 -7.41
CA CYS A 3 0.64 -2.03 -6.78
C CYS A 3 2.05 -1.80 -7.36
N VAL A 4 2.40 -0.56 -7.74
CA VAL A 4 3.73 -0.25 -8.32
C VAL A 4 4.88 -0.34 -7.30
N ARG A 5 4.57 -0.20 -6.00
CA ARG A 5 5.58 -0.19 -4.93
C ARG A 5 5.87 -1.58 -4.37
N CYS A 6 4.86 -2.31 -3.90
CA CYS A 6 5.04 -3.66 -3.33
C CYS A 6 4.83 -4.80 -4.31
N TRP A 7 4.39 -4.49 -5.55
CA TRP A 7 4.18 -5.46 -6.63
C TRP A 7 3.09 -6.52 -6.38
N HIS A 8 2.39 -6.45 -5.24
CA HIS A 8 1.26 -7.30 -4.95
C HIS A 8 0.04 -6.94 -5.80
N ARG A 9 -0.70 -7.96 -6.24
CA ARG A 9 -2.03 -7.80 -6.84
C ARG A 9 -3.08 -7.81 -5.73
N VAL A 10 -3.66 -6.64 -5.44
CA VAL A 10 -4.72 -6.48 -4.44
C VAL A 10 -5.86 -5.63 -5.02
N PRO A 11 -7.12 -5.84 -4.60
CA PRO A 11 -8.25 -5.06 -5.10
C PRO A 11 -8.17 -3.59 -4.67
N ASP A 12 -7.46 -3.31 -3.59
CA ASP A 12 -7.31 -1.99 -2.95
C ASP A 12 -6.34 -1.03 -3.67
N VAL A 13 -5.70 -1.45 -4.76
CA VAL A 13 -4.91 -0.52 -5.59
C VAL A 13 -5.84 0.45 -6.29
N GLY A 14 -5.67 1.76 -6.04
CA GLY A 14 -6.52 2.81 -6.59
C GLY A 14 -7.56 3.37 -5.61
N SER A 15 -7.65 2.84 -4.39
CA SER A 15 -8.57 3.34 -3.36
C SER A 15 -8.21 4.74 -2.84
N HIS A 16 -6.97 5.19 -3.01
CA HIS A 16 -6.47 6.46 -2.51
C HIS A 16 -6.26 7.46 -3.65
N ALA A 17 -7.02 8.57 -3.64
CA ALA A 17 -7.00 9.56 -4.72
C ALA A 17 -5.63 10.23 -4.93
N GLU A 18 -4.86 10.44 -3.86
CA GLU A 18 -3.51 11.04 -3.94
C GLU A 18 -2.46 10.09 -4.53
N HIS A 19 -2.68 8.77 -4.44
CA HIS A 19 -1.79 7.76 -5.00
C HIS A 19 -2.58 6.59 -5.63
N PRO A 20 -3.16 6.80 -6.83
CA PRO A 20 -4.04 5.83 -7.47
C PRO A 20 -3.34 4.53 -7.92
N GLU A 21 -2.01 4.49 -7.89
CA GLU A 21 -1.21 3.31 -8.27
C GLU A 21 -0.72 2.49 -7.06
N LEU A 22 -1.04 2.94 -5.84
CA LEU A 22 -0.63 2.31 -4.58
C LEU A 22 -1.80 1.60 -3.89
N CYS A 23 -1.45 0.59 -3.07
CA CYS A 23 -2.38 -0.01 -2.13
C CYS A 23 -2.26 0.62 -0.73
N GLY A 24 -3.29 0.47 0.11
CA GLY A 24 -3.39 1.05 1.44
C GLY A 24 -2.23 0.69 2.38
N ARG A 25 -1.63 -0.51 2.27
CA ARG A 25 -0.39 -0.85 3.01
C ARG A 25 0.77 0.07 2.65
N CYS A 26 0.96 0.33 1.36
CA CYS A 26 2.02 1.20 0.89
C CYS A 26 1.74 2.66 1.25
N ILE A 27 0.47 3.08 1.24
CA ILE A 27 0.02 4.39 1.71
C ILE A 27 0.35 4.59 3.18
N GLY A 28 -0.05 3.66 4.06
CA GLY A 28 0.27 3.75 5.49
C GLY A 28 1.77 3.94 5.73
N ASN A 29 2.59 3.15 5.04
CA ASN A 29 4.04 3.25 5.15
C ASN A 29 4.63 4.61 4.70
N ILE A 30 4.01 5.34 3.76
CA ILE A 30 4.49 6.67 3.33
C ILE A 30 3.88 7.83 4.13
N SER A 31 2.65 7.65 4.63
CA SER A 31 1.95 8.65 5.44
C SER A 31 2.34 8.60 6.92
N GLY A 32 3.33 7.77 7.30
CA GLY A 32 3.81 7.66 8.67
C GLY A 32 2.95 6.76 9.59
N GLN A 33 2.07 5.94 9.01
CA GLN A 33 1.33 4.88 9.71
C GLN A 33 1.89 3.50 9.32
N PRO A 34 3.01 3.06 9.94
CA PRO A 34 3.68 1.84 9.55
C PRO A 34 2.79 0.62 9.74
N GLU A 35 2.90 -0.32 8.81
CA GLU A 35 2.30 -1.65 8.99
C GLU A 35 2.99 -2.40 10.14
N VAL A 36 2.20 -3.08 10.99
CA VAL A 36 2.76 -3.94 12.03
C VAL A 36 3.43 -5.14 11.35
N ARG A 37 4.77 -5.19 11.43
CA ARG A 37 5.56 -6.33 10.97
C ARG A 37 5.94 -7.20 12.17
N ARG A 38 5.62 -8.49 12.09
CA ARG A 38 6.09 -9.48 13.08
C ARG A 38 7.44 -10.00 12.60
N HIS A 39 8.49 -9.69 13.36
CA HIS A 39 9.79 -10.34 13.20
C HIS A 39 9.86 -11.48 14.23
N VAL A 40 10.16 -12.69 13.77
CA VAL A 40 10.52 -13.84 14.62
C VAL A 40 12.03 -14.03 14.60
#